data_AF-A0A949EPC8-F1
#
_entry.id   AF-A0A949EPC8-F1
#
_cell.length_a   1.000
_cell.length_b   1.000
_cell.length_c   1.000
_cell.angle_alpha   90.00
_cell.angle_beta   90.00
_cell.angle_gamma   90.00
#
_symmetry.space_group_name_H-M   'P 1'
#
loop_
_entity.id
_entity.type
_entity.pdbx_description
1 polymer ?
#
loop_
_entity_poly.entity_id
_entity_poly.type
_entity_poly.pdbx_seq_one_letter_code
_entity_poly.pdbx_strand_id
1 'polypeptide(L)'
;MIIYLISFLYLILWGFTSIHGRVGKLGIGEKPLMYTSILIESILNLFFILFLISTIALFIYSWKLAILLFVIGVLTCRIVFDPLVERVLFLPLFSYLLKKGKEIEDRENKLKS
;
A
#
# COMPACT_ATOMS: atom_id res chain seq x y z
N MET A 1 -20.01 0.14 -17.43
CA MET A 1 -18.57 0.46 -17.59
C MET A 1 -18.00 1.18 -16.37
N ILE A 2 -18.59 2.31 -15.93
CA ILE A 2 -18.14 3.08 -14.75
C ILE A 2 -18.09 2.25 -13.45
N ILE A 3 -19.10 1.39 -13.21
CA ILE A 3 -19.18 0.53 -12.02
C ILE A 3 -18.01 -0.46 -11.94
N TYR A 4 -17.58 -1.02 -13.07
CA TYR A 4 -16.43 -1.93 -13.11
C TYR A 4 -15.13 -1.20 -12.75
N LEU A 5 -15.00 0.06 -13.18
CA LEU A 5 -13.85 0.91 -12.91
C LEU A 5 -13.78 1.27 -11.42
N ILE A 6 -14.93 1.61 -10.81
CA ILE A 6 -15.04 1.86 -9.36
C ILE A 6 -14.74 0.58 -8.57
N SER A 7 -15.24 -0.57 -9.03
CA SER A 7 -15.01 -1.86 -8.37
C SER A 7 -13.53 -2.28 -8.41
N PHE A 8 -12.86 -2.03 -9.54
CA PHE A 8 -11.42 -2.29 -9.69
C PHE A 8 -10.61 -1.35 -8.78
N LEU A 9 -10.93 -0.06 -8.77
CA LEU A 9 -10.30 0.92 -7.90
C LEU A 9 -10.49 0.57 -6.41
N TYR A 10 -11.68 0.11 -6.04
CA TYR A 10 -12.00 -0.35 -4.69
C TYR A 10 -11.09 -1.50 -4.24
N LEU A 11 -10.89 -2.50 -5.10
CA LEU A 11 -9.99 -3.63 -4.79
C LEU A 11 -8.53 -3.20 -4.63
N ILE A 12 -8.07 -2.25 -5.45
CA ILE A 12 -6.72 -1.69 -5.31
C ILE A 12 -6.59 -0.96 -3.97
N LEU A 13 -7.53 -0.06 -3.65
CA LEU A 13 -7.54 0.69 -2.40
C LEU A 13 -7.62 -0.23 -1.17
N TRP A 14 -8.39 -1.31 -1.28
CA TRP A 14 -8.44 -2.37 -0.27
C TRP A 14 -7.07 -3.00 -0.03
N GLY A 15 -6.34 -3.34 -1.09
CA GLY A 15 -4.98 -3.89 -1.00
C GLY A 15 -4.02 -2.97 -0.23
N PHE A 16 -3.99 -1.68 -0.57
CA PHE A 16 -3.16 -0.69 0.16
C PHE A 16 -3.58 -0.55 1.62
N THR A 17 -4.88 -0.52 1.89
CA THR A 17 -5.44 -0.44 3.24
C THR A 17 -5.08 -1.65 4.09
N SER A 18 -5.14 -2.85 3.51
CA SER A 18 -4.75 -4.08 4.18
C SER A 18 -3.28 -4.06 4.60
N ILE A 19 -2.40 -3.56 3.73
CA ILE A 19 -0.98 -3.41 4.03
C ILE A 19 -0.77 -2.40 5.15
N HIS A 20 -1.45 -1.26 5.10
CA HIS A 20 -1.42 -0.29 6.19
C HIS A 20 -1.87 -0.91 7.52
N GLY A 21 -2.96 -1.68 7.52
CA GLY A 21 -3.45 -2.39 8.71
C GLY A 21 -2.48 -3.47 9.21
N ARG A 22 -1.80 -4.19 8.32
CA ARG A 22 -0.80 -5.21 8.67
C ARG A 22 0.45 -4.58 9.26
N VAL A 23 0.98 -3.55 8.61
CA VAL A 23 2.16 -2.82 9.07
C VAL A 23 1.87 -2.09 10.37
N GLY A 24 0.69 -1.48 10.52
CA GLY A 24 0.26 -0.83 11.76
C GLY A 24 0.23 -1.75 12.97
N LYS A 25 0.03 -3.07 12.76
CA LYS A 25 0.04 -4.10 13.81
C LYS A 25 1.44 -4.65 14.14
N LEU A 26 2.45 -4.39 13.31
CA LEU A 26 3.82 -4.82 13.57
C LEU A 26 4.46 -3.93 14.64
N GLY A 27 5.22 -4.52 15.55
CA GLY A 27 5.98 -3.79 16.57
C GLY A 27 7.05 -2.88 15.96
N ILE A 28 7.54 -1.90 16.73
CA ILE A 28 8.51 -0.88 16.28
C ILE A 28 9.78 -1.51 15.67
N GLY A 29 10.18 -2.71 16.11
CA GLY A 29 11.34 -3.45 15.57
C GLY A 29 11.05 -4.42 14.42
N GLU A 30 9.78 -4.72 14.15
CA GLU A 30 9.35 -5.65 13.08
C GLU A 30 8.80 -4.92 11.85
N LYS A 31 8.56 -3.61 11.98
CA LYS A 31 8.18 -2.75 10.86
C LYS A 31 9.35 -2.65 9.88
N PRO A 32 9.15 -2.96 8.59
CA PRO A 32 10.19 -2.72 7.60
C PRO A 32 10.54 -1.24 7.55
N LEU A 33 11.85 -0.91 7.51
CA LEU A 33 12.36 0.47 7.60
C LEU A 33 11.68 1.48 6.66
N MET A 34 11.18 1.01 5.51
CA MET A 34 10.45 1.84 4.58
C MET A 34 9.16 2.42 5.17
N TYR A 35 8.41 1.62 5.94
CA TYR A 35 7.13 2.05 6.48
C TYR A 35 7.26 2.93 7.73
N THR A 36 8.48 3.09 8.25
CA THR A 36 8.79 4.02 9.33
C THR A 36 8.91 5.47 8.84
N SER A 37 8.93 5.69 7.52
CA SER A 37 8.94 7.03 6.96
C SER A 37 7.56 7.71 7.05
N ILE A 38 7.53 8.92 7.61
CA ILE A 38 6.34 9.77 7.71
C ILE A 38 5.65 10.01 6.36
N LEU A 39 6.42 10.06 5.26
CA LEU A 39 5.87 10.23 3.92
C LEU A 39 5.04 9.02 3.49
N ILE A 40 5.57 7.82 3.73
CA ILE A 40 4.90 6.56 3.36
C ILE A 40 3.67 6.34 4.25
N GLU A 41 3.77 6.65 5.54
CA GLU A 41 2.63 6.59 6.45
C GLU A 41 1.51 7.56 6.05
N SER A 42 1.86 8.79 5.65
CA SER A 42 0.89 9.78 5.15
C SER A 42 0.20 9.33 3.85
N ILE A 43 0.96 8.75 2.92
CA ILE A 43 0.41 8.20 1.67
C ILE A 43 -0.56 7.05 1.97
N LEU A 44 -0.21 6.13 2.86
CA LEU A 44 -1.07 5.02 3.24
C LEU A 44 -2.34 5.48 3.96
N ASN A 45 -2.26 6.50 4.83
CA ASN A 45 -3.43 7.13 5.45
C ASN A 45 -4.36 7.77 4.41
N LEU A 46 -3.81 8.42 3.38
CA LEU A 46 -4.60 9.00 2.31
C LEU A 46 -5.34 7.91 1.51
N PHE A 47 -4.67 6.80 1.21
CA PHE A 47 -5.32 5.64 0.58
C PHE A 47 -6.41 5.03 1.46
N PHE A 48 -6.20 4.99 2.78
CA PHE A 48 -7.21 4.52 3.73
C PHE A 48 -8.47 5.41 3.73
N ILE A 49 -8.30 6.73 3.70
CA ILE A 49 -9.42 7.68 3.62
C ILE A 49 -10.18 7.49 2.30
N LEU A 50 -9.47 7.40 1.17
CA LEU A 50 -10.07 7.15 -0.14
C LEU A 50 -10.83 5.82 -0.18
N PHE A 51 -10.29 4.79 0.49
CA PHE A 51 -10.95 3.51 0.65
C PHE A 51 -12.26 3.63 1.42
N LEU A 52 -12.29 4.36 2.54
CA LEU A 52 -13.51 4.59 3.31
C LEU A 52 -14.58 5.33 2.50
N ILE A 53 -14.19 6.39 1.79
CA ILE A 53 -15.08 7.15 0.92
C ILE A 53 -15.67 6.24 -0.17
N SER A 54 -14.81 5.44 -0.84
CA SER A 54 -15.28 4.49 -1.86
C SER A 54 -16.20 3.42 -1.29
N THR A 55 -15.93 2.95 -0.06
CA THR A 55 -16.78 1.97 0.63
C THR A 55 -18.18 2.54 0.86
N ILE A 56 -18.27 3.76 1.40
CA ILE A 56 -19.54 4.43 1.67
C ILE A 56 -20.31 4.65 0.36
N ALA A 57 -19.63 5.15 -0.69
CA ALA A 57 -20.22 5.38 -2.00
C ALA A 57 -20.78 4.08 -2.62
N LEU A 58 -20.02 2.98 -2.53
CA LEU A 58 -20.47 1.66 -2.99
C LEU A 58 -21.64 1.13 -2.17
N PHE A 59 -21.66 1.35 -0.86
CA PHE A 59 -22.75 0.90 0.00
C PHE A 59 -24.08 1.62 -0.32
N ILE A 60 -24.02 2.93 -0.59
CA ILE A 60 -25.17 3.73 -1.01
C ILE A 60 -25.68 3.27 -2.38
N TYR A 61 -24.77 3.00 -3.32
CA TYR A 61 -25.13 2.58 -4.68
C TYR A 61 -25.71 1.16 -4.72
N SER A 62 -25.03 0.20 -4.08
CA SER A 62 -25.45 -1.19 -4.00
C SER A 62 -24.73 -1.92 -2.86
N TRP A 63 -25.43 -2.02 -1.72
CA TRP A 63 -24.93 -2.74 -0.55
C TRP A 63 -24.55 -4.20 -0.85
N LYS A 64 -25.25 -4.87 -1.79
CA LYS A 64 -24.92 -6.25 -2.21
C LYS A 64 -23.55 -6.33 -2.88
N LEU A 65 -23.25 -5.39 -3.78
CA LEU A 65 -21.94 -5.34 -4.45
C LEU A 65 -20.83 -4.99 -3.47
N ALA A 66 -21.08 -4.07 -2.54
CA ALA A 66 -20.12 -3.69 -1.52
C ALA A 66 -19.72 -4.90 -0.65
N ILE A 67 -20.69 -5.66 -0.17
CA ILE A 67 -20.43 -6.88 0.63
C ILE A 67 -19.71 -7.94 -0.21
N LEU A 68 -20.14 -8.17 -1.45
CA LEU A 68 -19.49 -9.14 -2.34
C LEU A 68 -18.01 -8.79 -2.57
N LEU A 69 -17.72 -7.52 -2.91
CA LEU A 69 -16.35 -7.04 -3.14
C LEU A 69 -15.52 -7.07 -1.87
N PHE A 70 -16.12 -6.78 -0.70
CA PHE A 70 -15.45 -6.90 0.58
C PHE A 70 -15.03 -8.35 0.86
N VAL A 71 -15.94 -9.32 0.68
CA VAL A 71 -15.64 -10.75 0.87
C VAL A 71 -14.57 -11.23 -0.11
N ILE A 72 -14.70 -10.88 -1.40
CA ILE A 72 -13.69 -11.19 -2.42
C ILE A 72 -12.35 -10.57 -2.03
N GLY A 73 -12.36 -9.31 -1.61
CA GLY A 73 -11.18 -8.56 -1.18
C GLY A 73 -10.48 -9.27 -0.02
N VAL A 74 -11.20 -9.66 1.04
CA VAL A 74 -10.64 -10.39 2.18
C VAL A 74 -10.02 -11.72 1.75
N LEU A 75 -10.69 -12.50 0.90
CA LEU A 75 -10.20 -13.81 0.43
C LEU A 75 -8.98 -13.69 -0.49
N THR A 76 -8.98 -12.71 -1.39
CA THR A 76 -7.88 -12.52 -2.36
C THR A 76 -6.72 -11.70 -1.81
N CYS A 77 -6.90 -10.96 -0.71
CA CYS A 77 -5.88 -10.03 -0.21
C CYS A 77 -4.55 -10.74 0.11
N ARG A 78 -4.63 -11.85 0.86
CA ARG A 78 -3.44 -12.62 1.27
C ARG A 78 -2.74 -13.35 0.13
N ILE A 79 -3.51 -13.80 -0.86
CA ILE A 79 -2.98 -14.67 -1.93
C ILE A 79 -2.44 -13.82 -3.08
N VAL A 80 -3.12 -12.72 -3.40
CA VAL A 80 -2.86 -11.93 -4.61
C VAL A 80 -2.21 -10.60 -4.27
N PHE A 81 -2.77 -9.83 -3.33
CA PHE A 81 -2.33 -8.46 -3.09
C PHE A 81 -1.02 -8.35 -2.32
N ASP A 82 -0.81 -9.17 -1.29
CA ASP A 82 0.45 -9.17 -0.53
C ASP A 82 1.68 -9.35 -1.44
N PRO A 83 1.77 -10.39 -2.30
CA PRO A 83 2.92 -10.55 -3.19
C PRO A 83 2.94 -9.54 -4.34
N LEU A 84 1.79 -9.09 -4.85
CA LEU A 84 1.75 -8.10 -5.94
C LEU A 84 2.25 -6.74 -5.49
N VAL A 85 1.79 -6.26 -4.35
CA VAL A 85 2.20 -4.94 -3.87
C VAL A 85 3.67 -4.94 -3.49
N GLU A 86 4.14 -5.99 -2.82
CA GLU A 86 5.56 -6.16 -2.49
C GLU A 86 6.45 -6.19 -3.74
N ARG A 87 5.98 -6.81 -4.83
CA ARG A 87 6.74 -6.86 -6.09
C ARG A 87 6.63 -5.60 -6.95
N VAL A 88 5.48 -4.96 -7.00
CA VAL A 88 5.23 -3.84 -7.94
C VAL A 88 5.64 -2.51 -7.35
N LEU A 89 5.40 -2.28 -6.06
CA LEU A 89 5.69 -1.00 -5.42
C LEU A 89 7.00 -1.04 -4.63
N PHE A 90 7.26 -2.13 -3.92
CA PHE A 90 8.38 -2.16 -2.98
C PHE A 90 9.71 -2.53 -3.63
N LEU A 91 9.76 -3.52 -4.53
CA LEU A 91 10.99 -3.89 -5.24
C LEU A 91 11.66 -2.72 -6.02
N PRO A 92 10.96 -1.97 -6.88
CA PRO A 92 11.58 -0.87 -7.60
C PRO A 92 11.93 0.31 -6.68
N LEU A 93 11.07 0.66 -5.72
CA LEU A 93 11.33 1.76 -4.78
C LEU A 93 12.51 1.44 -3.86
N PHE A 94 12.63 0.19 -3.37
CA PHE A 94 13.78 -0.25 -2.58
C PHE A 94 15.06 -0.21 -3.40
N SER A 95 15.02 -0.71 -4.64
CA SER A 95 16.19 -0.71 -5.52
C SER A 95 16.70 0.71 -5.79
N TYR A 96 15.79 1.67 -5.96
CA TYR A 96 16.11 3.08 -6.15
C TYR A 96 16.71 3.70 -4.88
N LEU A 97 16.11 3.46 -3.71
CA LEU A 97 16.60 3.98 -2.43
C LEU A 97 17.98 3.39 -2.05
N LEU A 98 18.20 2.09 -2.27
CA LEU A 98 19.50 1.45 -2.06
C LEU A 98 20.58 2.02 -2.98
N LYS A 99 20.25 2.23 -4.26
CA LYS A 99 21.19 2.82 -5.22
C LYS A 99 21.57 4.24 -4.82
N LYS A 100 20.60 5.04 -4.38
CA LYS A 100 20.82 6.41 -3.94
C LYS A 100 21.61 6.49 -2.62
N GLY A 101 21.39 5.56 -1.70
CA GLY A 101 22.17 5.45 -0.46
C GLY A 101 23.65 5.18 -0.74
N LYS A 102 23.95 4.26 -1.66
CA LYS A 102 25.33 3.96 -2.09
C LYS A 102 26.04 5.16 -2.69
N GLU A 103 25.36 5.94 -3.54
CA GLU A 103 25.94 7.14 -4.14
C GLU A 103 26.31 8.22 -3.12
N ILE A 104 25.59 8.30 -1.99
CA ILE A 104 25.88 9.25 -0.93
C ILE A 104 27.09 8.81 -0.11
N GLU A 105 27.17 7.52 0.21
CA GLU A 105 28.30 6.92 0.94
C GLU A 105 29.61 7.02 0.15
N ASP A 106 29.58 6.77 -1.17
CA ASP A 106 30.74 6.93 -2.05
C ASP A 106 31.20 8.40 -2.16
N ARG A 107 30.29 9.37 -2.06
CA ARG A 107 30.64 10.80 -2.02
C ARG A 107 31.29 11.20 -0.70
N GLU A 108 30.79 10.71 0.43
CA GLU A 108 31.41 10.99 1.74
C GLU A 108 32.82 10.41 1.84
N ASN A 109 33.03 9.19 1.34
CA ASN A 109 34.36 8.57 1.35
C ASN A 109 35.37 9.32 0.45
N LYS A 110 34.92 9.86 -0.69
CA LYS A 110 35.76 10.73 -1.54
C LYS A 110 36.07 12.10 -0.95
N LEU A 111 35.21 12.61 -0.05
CA LEU A 111 35.44 13.89 0.64
C LEU A 111 36.37 13.74 1.85
N LYS A 112 36.58 12.52 2.34
CA LYS A 112 37.44 12.19 3.49
C LYS A 112 38.85 11.70 3.09
N SER A 113 39.14 11.45 1.80
CA SER A 113 40.47 11.10 1.28
C SER A 113 41.13 12.28 0.60
#